data_AF-F7FCY9-F1
#
_entry.id   AF-F7FCY9-F1
#
_cell.length_a   1.000
_cell.length_b   1.000
_cell.length_c   1.000
_cell.angle_alpha   90.00
_cell.angle_beta   90.00
_cell.angle_gamma   90.00
#
_symmetry.space_group_name_H-M   'P 1'
#
loop_
_entity.id
_entity.type
_entity.pdbx_description
1 polymer ?
#
loop_
_entity_poly.entity_id
_entity_poly.type
_entity_poly.pdbx_seq_one_letter_code
_entity_poly.pdbx_strand_id
1 'polypeptide(L)'
;MSKGSSNHAKLEVTNKLLDLQWKMGMAVSSDNCRSLKSPYVALMLKVADQSGQITNKSFEMTIPQFQHFFKQLKEMAAVIETV
;
A
#
# COMPACT_ATOMS: atom_id res chain seq x y z
N MET A 1 -13.97 -30.14 -32.84
CA MET A 1 -14.57 -29.28 -31.78
C MET A 1 -13.46 -28.85 -30.83
N SER A 2 -12.97 -27.62 -30.97
CA SER A 2 -11.96 -27.04 -30.07
C SER A 2 -12.70 -26.47 -28.85
N LYS A 3 -12.43 -27.01 -27.65
CA LYS A 3 -12.91 -26.40 -26.40
C LYS A 3 -12.00 -25.22 -26.09
N GLY A 4 -12.56 -24.01 -26.20
CA GLY A 4 -11.92 -22.79 -25.74
C GLY A 4 -11.65 -22.86 -24.25
N SER A 5 -10.37 -22.85 -23.88
CA SER A 5 -9.92 -22.73 -22.50
C SER A 5 -10.16 -21.28 -22.05
N SER A 6 -11.18 -21.07 -21.22
CA SER A 6 -11.41 -19.80 -20.55
C SER A 6 -10.23 -19.50 -19.63
N ASN A 7 -9.42 -18.49 -19.99
CA ASN A 7 -8.31 -18.02 -19.18
C ASN A 7 -8.86 -17.21 -17.99
N HIS A 8 -9.32 -17.89 -16.94
CA HIS A 8 -9.37 -17.27 -15.62
C HIS A 8 -7.94 -17.15 -15.13
N ALA A 9 -7.36 -15.96 -15.25
CA ALA A 9 -6.10 -15.64 -14.59
C ALA A 9 -6.28 -15.89 -13.09
N LYS A 10 -5.74 -16.99 -12.59
CA LYS A 10 -5.68 -17.28 -11.17
C LYS A 10 -4.83 -16.18 -10.54
N LEU A 11 -5.44 -15.34 -9.71
CA LEU A 11 -4.72 -14.37 -8.88
C LEU A 11 -3.84 -15.16 -7.92
N GLU A 12 -2.59 -15.36 -8.32
CA GLU A 12 -1.59 -15.97 -7.46
C GLU A 12 -1.13 -14.90 -6.47
N VAL A 13 -1.45 -15.10 -5.19
CA VAL A 13 -0.98 -14.22 -4.11
C VAL A 13 0.52 -14.43 -3.98
N THR A 14 1.31 -13.50 -4.53
CA THR A 14 2.76 -13.63 -4.55
C THR A 14 3.41 -13.21 -3.24
N ASN A 15 2.85 -12.24 -2.51
CA ASN A 15 3.40 -11.77 -1.24
C ASN A 15 2.30 -11.58 -0.19
N LYS A 16 2.64 -11.78 1.09
CA LYS A 16 1.73 -11.61 2.23
C LYS A 16 2.08 -10.35 3.01
N LEU A 17 1.09 -9.48 3.20
CA LEU A 17 1.21 -8.36 4.15
C LEU A 17 1.11 -8.92 5.57
N LEU A 18 2.14 -8.68 6.39
CA LEU A 18 2.23 -9.17 7.77
C LEU A 18 1.93 -8.08 8.81
N ASP A 19 2.32 -6.84 8.54
CA ASP A 19 2.13 -5.71 9.44
C ASP A 19 2.07 -4.39 8.64
N LEU A 20 1.34 -3.41 9.19
CA LEU A 20 1.24 -2.06 8.66
C LEU A 20 1.39 -1.07 9.82
N GLN A 21 2.47 -0.31 9.77
CA GLN A 21 2.75 0.76 10.72
C GLN A 21 2.70 2.10 10.03
N TRP A 22 2.31 3.14 10.75
CA TRP A 22 2.24 4.49 10.18
C TRP A 22 2.59 5.55 11.22
N LYS A 23 3.03 6.70 10.73
CA LYS A 23 3.22 7.92 11.52
C LYS A 23 2.84 9.14 10.69
N MET A 24 2.36 10.18 11.36
CA MET A 24 2.19 11.50 10.76
C MET A 24 3.35 12.40 11.17
N GLY A 25 3.91 13.14 10.22
CA GLY A 25 5.01 14.07 10.43
C GLY A 25 4.79 15.38 9.69
N MET A 26 5.73 16.30 9.86
CA MET A 26 5.75 17.58 9.14
C MET A 26 7.14 17.79 8.55
N ALA A 27 7.20 17.98 7.23
CA ALA A 27 8.42 18.31 6.54
C ALA A 27 8.67 19.83 6.67
N VAL A 28 9.79 20.21 7.24
CA VAL A 28 10.12 21.63 7.51
C VAL A 28 10.81 22.28 6.31
N SER A 29 11.62 21.53 5.58
CA SER A 29 12.38 22.00 4.42
C SER A 29 12.64 20.87 3.42
N SER A 30 12.93 21.23 2.18
CA SER A 30 13.45 20.36 1.11
C SER A 30 14.49 21.12 0.29
N ASP A 31 15.21 20.41 -0.58
CA ASP A 31 16.22 21.01 -1.48
C ASP A 31 15.65 22.14 -2.36
N ASN A 32 14.36 22.05 -2.67
CA ASN A 32 13.65 23.04 -3.49
C ASN A 32 12.86 24.07 -2.66
N CYS A 33 12.73 23.89 -1.34
CA CYS A 33 11.92 24.77 -0.49
C CYS A 33 12.41 24.80 0.97
N ARG A 34 13.01 25.90 1.41
CA ARG A 34 13.48 26.05 2.81
C ARG A 34 12.38 26.14 3.86
N SER A 35 11.13 26.38 3.47
CA SER A 35 9.99 26.48 4.40
C SER A 35 8.80 25.73 3.83
N LEU A 36 8.93 24.40 3.78
CA LEU A 36 7.91 23.53 3.21
C LEU A 36 6.66 23.50 4.11
N LYS A 37 6.86 23.32 5.43
CA LYS A 37 5.82 23.25 6.46
C LYS A 37 4.64 22.34 6.07
N SER A 38 4.92 21.25 5.36
CA SER A 38 3.90 20.37 4.80
C SER A 38 3.76 19.11 5.65
N PRO A 39 2.56 18.81 6.17
CA PRO A 39 2.31 17.55 6.83
C PRO A 39 2.35 16.39 5.83
N TYR A 40 2.80 15.24 6.29
CA TYR A 40 2.85 14.01 5.51
C TYR A 40 2.59 12.79 6.40
N VAL A 41 2.22 11.69 5.75
CA VAL A 41 2.11 10.38 6.41
C VAL A 41 3.24 9.50 5.88
N ALA A 42 3.96 8.85 6.78
CA ALA A 42 4.90 7.78 6.45
C ALA A 42 4.27 6.44 6.83
N LEU A 43 4.24 5.51 5.89
CA LEU A 43 3.77 4.14 6.06
C LEU A 43 4.96 3.18 5.97
N MET A 44 4.91 2.13 6.76
CA MET A 44 5.81 0.99 6.69
C MET A 44 4.99 -0.30 6.61
N LEU A 45 5.24 -1.08 5.56
CA LEU A 45 4.64 -2.38 5.31
C LEU A 45 5.68 -3.45 5.60
N LYS A 46 5.32 -4.42 6.44
CA LYS A 46 6.10 -5.64 6.63
C LYS A 46 5.50 -6.72 5.74
N VAL A 47 6.29 -7.24 4.80
CA VAL A 47 5.81 -8.17 3.78
C VAL A 47 6.68 -9.42 3.79
N ALA A 48 6.05 -10.60 3.73
CA ALA A 48 6.73 -11.87 3.45
C ALA A 48 6.54 -12.26 1.97
N ASP A 49 7.63 -12.62 1.32
CA ASP A 49 7.57 -13.20 -0.02
C ASP A 49 7.28 -14.71 -0.01
N GLN A 50 7.22 -15.32 -1.20
CA GLN A 50 6.96 -16.76 -1.36
C GLN A 50 8.02 -17.66 -0.72
N SER A 51 9.25 -17.16 -0.55
CA SER A 51 10.34 -17.87 0.11
C SER A 51 10.31 -17.73 1.63
N GLY A 52 9.38 -16.93 2.16
CA GLY A 52 9.28 -16.60 3.58
C GLY A 52 10.20 -15.47 4.02
N GLN A 53 10.92 -14.83 3.10
CA GLN A 53 11.78 -13.70 3.43
C GLN A 53 10.93 -12.49 3.79
N ILE A 54 11.24 -11.89 4.94
CA ILE A 54 10.51 -10.75 5.48
C ILE A 54 11.26 -9.46 5.14
N THR A 55 10.58 -8.52 4.50
CA THR A 55 11.12 -7.20 4.19
C THR A 55 10.20 -6.08 4.65
N ASN A 56 10.80 -4.95 5.01
CA ASN A 56 10.07 -3.72 5.29
C ASN A 56 10.12 -2.81 4.05
N LYS A 57 8.96 -2.30 3.62
CA LYS A 57 8.84 -1.30 2.55
C LYS A 57 8.21 -0.06 3.15
N SER A 58 8.82 1.10 2.93
CA SER A 58 8.31 2.36 3.45
C SER A 58 8.14 3.38 2.35
N PHE A 59 7.17 4.26 2.52
CA PHE A 59 6.88 5.35 1.61
C PHE A 59 6.19 6.50 2.35
N GLU A 60 6.34 7.70 1.80
CA GLU A 60 5.73 8.92 2.31
C GLU A 60 4.69 9.43 1.32
N MET A 61 3.66 10.06 1.85
CA MET A 61 2.60 10.66 1.05
C MET A 61 2.08 11.94 1.69
N THR A 62 1.62 12.86 0.84
CA THR A 62 0.91 14.04 1.29
C THR A 62 -0.45 13.67 1.90
N ILE A 63 -1.02 14.55 2.71
CA ILE A 63 -2.34 14.32 3.32
C ILE A 63 -3.44 14.01 2.28
N PRO A 64 -3.57 14.73 1.15
CA PRO A 64 -4.56 14.39 0.14
C PRO A 64 -4.35 13.01 -0.49
N GLN A 65 -3.08 12.63 -0.73
CA GLN A 65 -2.76 11.29 -1.23
C GLN A 65 -3.15 10.20 -0.23
N PHE A 66 -2.93 10.44 1.07
CA PHE A 66 -3.35 9.52 2.13
C PHE A 66 -4.86 9.37 2.21
N GLN A 67 -5.63 10.45 2.06
CA GLN A 67 -7.09 10.38 2.05
C GLN A 67 -7.61 9.51 0.90
N HIS A 68 -6.99 9.62 -0.29
CA HIS A 68 -7.33 8.77 -1.43
C HIS A 68 -6.95 7.30 -1.16
N PHE A 69 -5.73 7.05 -0.70
CA PHE A 69 -5.25 5.71 -0.36
C PHE A 69 -6.13 5.03 0.71
N PHE A 70 -6.51 5.76 1.76
CA PHE A 70 -7.40 5.26 2.81
C PHE A 70 -8.79 4.89 2.27
N LYS A 71 -9.34 5.68 1.33
CA LYS A 71 -10.60 5.35 0.68
C LYS A 71 -10.48 4.03 -0.10
N GLN A 72 -9.41 3.84 -0.86
CA GLN A 72 -9.17 2.59 -1.60
C GLN A 72 -9.00 1.39 -0.66
N LEU A 73 -8.30 1.56 0.47
CA LEU A 73 -8.19 0.52 1.48
C LEU A 73 -9.56 0.12 2.07
N LYS A 74 -10.46 1.08 2.28
CA LYS A 74 -11.83 0.80 2.74
C LYS A 74 -12.65 0.05 1.70
N GLU A 75 -12.55 0.44 0.44
CA GLU A 75 -13.20 -0.25 -0.67
C GLU A 75 -12.69 -1.70 -0.78
N MET A 76 -11.37 -1.92 -0.65
CA MET A 76 -10.78 -3.26 -0.62
C MET A 76 -11.24 -4.07 0.59
N ALA A 77 -11.28 -3.47 1.78
CA ALA A 77 -11.75 -4.15 3.00
C ALA A 77 -13.21 -4.63 2.85
N ALA A 78 -14.09 -3.78 2.31
CA ALA A 78 -15.48 -4.14 2.08
C ALA A 78 -15.64 -5.35 1.14
N VAL A 79 -14.79 -5.48 0.11
CA VAL A 79 -14.80 -6.66 -0.77
C VAL A 79 -14.35 -7.92 -0.02
N ILE A 80 -13.32 -7.81 0.83
CA ILE A 80 -12.81 -8.95 1.62
C ILE A 80 -13.81 -9.39 2.69
N GLU A 81 -14.61 -8.48 3.26
CA GLU A 81 -15.63 -8.80 4.25
C GLU A 81 -16.86 -9.52 3.67
N THR A 82 -17.08 -9.45 2.35
CA THR A 82 -18.27 -10.02 1.70
C THR A 82 -18.18 -11.51 1.34
N VAL A 83 -17.17 -12.24 1.84
CA VAL A 83 -16.99 -13.70 1.66
C VAL A 83 -17.25 -14.49 2.93
#